data_AF-A0A4R9VCM5-F1
#
_entry.id   AF-A0A4R9VCM5-F1
#
_cell.length_a   1.000
_cell.length_b   1.000
_cell.length_c   1.000
_cell.angle_alpha   90.00
_cell.angle_beta   90.00
_cell.angle_gamma   90.00
#
_symmetry.space_group_name_H-M   'P 1'
#
loop_
_entity.id
_entity.type
_entity.pdbx_description
1 polymer ?
#
loop_
_entity_poly.entity_id
_entity_poly.type
_entity_poly.pdbx_seq_one_letter_code
_entity_poly.pdbx_strand_id
1 'polypeptide(L)'
;DSHHHDGLVEESSENLTEEELRELIDDLNVDEAAELIALAWVGRGDYDAAEWADALAAARERANKRTAKYLLGMPLLADWLEEGLEAIGA
;
A
#
# COMPACT_ATOMS: atom_id res chain seq x y z
N ASP A 1 -28.24 -14.61 29.89
CA ASP A 1 -26.95 -14.50 29.22
C ASP A 1 -27.03 -15.16 27.86
N SER A 2 -27.06 -14.38 26.79
CA SER A 2 -26.87 -14.79 25.38
C SER A 2 -26.89 -13.52 24.53
N HIS A 3 -25.81 -12.74 24.57
CA HIS A 3 -25.55 -11.75 23.53
C HIS A 3 -25.15 -12.53 22.26
N HIS A 4 -26.10 -12.71 21.34
CA HIS A 4 -25.83 -13.27 20.02
C HIS A 4 -25.16 -12.17 19.18
N HIS A 5 -23.86 -12.33 18.99
CA HIS A 5 -23.00 -11.44 18.23
C HIS A 5 -23.39 -11.51 16.75
N ASP A 6 -24.08 -10.46 16.29
CA ASP A 6 -24.28 -10.13 14.88
C ASP A 6 -22.93 -9.60 14.34
N GLY A 7 -21.98 -10.49 14.03
CA GLY A 7 -20.61 -10.10 13.69
C GLY A 7 -20.00 -10.84 12.50
N LEU A 8 -20.82 -11.49 11.67
CA LEU A 8 -20.34 -12.28 10.54
C LEU A 8 -20.35 -11.52 9.20
N VAL A 9 -20.93 -10.32 9.16
CA VAL A 9 -21.08 -9.56 7.91
C VAL A 9 -19.88 -8.66 7.63
N GLU A 10 -19.25 -8.07 8.66
CA GLU A 10 -18.10 -7.15 8.49
C GLU A 10 -16.83 -7.90 8.05
N GLU A 11 -16.45 -8.99 8.73
CA GLU A 11 -15.22 -9.76 8.44
C GLU A 11 -15.20 -10.32 6.99
N SER A 12 -16.37 -10.71 6.47
CA SER A 12 -16.50 -11.26 5.11
C SER A 12 -16.32 -10.19 4.02
N SER A 13 -16.72 -8.94 4.30
CA SER A 13 -16.61 -7.83 3.34
C SER A 13 -15.21 -7.23 3.34
N GLU A 14 -14.55 -7.13 4.50
CA GLU A 14 -13.17 -6.65 4.62
C GLU A 14 -12.18 -7.58 3.92
N ASN A 15 -12.40 -8.90 4.01
CA ASN A 15 -11.58 -9.88 3.31
C ASN A 15 -11.69 -9.74 1.78
N LEU A 16 -12.90 -9.49 1.28
CA LEU A 16 -13.15 -9.28 -0.14
C LEU A 16 -12.40 -8.03 -0.66
N THR A 17 -12.38 -6.95 0.12
CA THR A 17 -11.65 -5.71 -0.27
C THR A 17 -10.13 -5.85 -0.19
N GLU A 18 -9.60 -6.64 0.76
CA GLU A 18 -8.16 -6.91 0.82
C GLU A 18 -7.72 -7.81 -0.35
N GLU A 19 -8.51 -8.83 -0.68
CA GLU A 19 -8.26 -9.70 -1.84
C GLU A 19 -8.30 -8.92 -3.15
N GLU A 20 -9.30 -8.05 -3.36
CA GLU A 20 -9.37 -7.18 -4.55
C GLU A 20 -8.18 -6.23 -4.63
N LEU A 21 -7.80 -5.57 -3.52
CA LEU A 21 -6.62 -4.69 -3.50
C LEU A 21 -5.32 -5.46 -3.76
N ARG A 22 -5.21 -6.70 -3.24
CA ARG A 22 -4.07 -7.57 -3.51
C ARG A 22 -3.94 -7.89 -4.98
N GLU A 23 -5.03 -8.28 -5.63
CA GLU A 23 -5.05 -8.58 -7.07
C GLU A 23 -4.67 -7.34 -7.89
N LEU A 24 -5.21 -6.18 -7.55
CA LEU A 24 -4.85 -4.92 -8.22
C LEU A 24 -3.36 -4.60 -8.10
N ILE A 25 -2.75 -4.81 -6.93
CA ILE A 25 -1.30 -4.59 -6.73
C ILE A 25 -0.47 -5.64 -7.48
N ASP A 26 -0.92 -6.90 -7.51
CA ASP A 26 -0.22 -7.98 -8.20
C ASP A 26 -0.28 -7.85 -9.74
N ASP A 27 -1.29 -7.15 -10.28
CA ASP A 27 -1.42 -6.82 -11.70
C ASP A 27 -0.51 -5.65 -12.16
N LEU A 28 0.07 -4.88 -11.22
CA LEU A 28 0.99 -3.80 -11.55
C LEU A 28 2.27 -4.33 -12.20
N ASN A 29 2.76 -3.58 -13.20
CA ASN A 29 4.09 -3.83 -13.73
C ASN A 29 5.18 -3.39 -12.71
N VAL A 30 6.45 -3.73 -13.00
CA VAL A 30 7.57 -3.45 -12.08
C VAL A 30 7.73 -1.96 -11.77
N ASP A 31 7.50 -1.10 -12.75
CA ASP A 31 7.62 0.36 -12.57
C ASP A 31 6.47 0.90 -11.73
N GLU A 32 5.22 0.52 -12.04
CA GLU A 32 4.03 0.93 -11.28
C GLU A 32 4.09 0.44 -9.82
N ALA A 33 4.53 -0.81 -9.61
CA ALA A 33 4.74 -1.37 -8.28
C ALA A 33 5.83 -0.62 -7.51
N ALA A 34 6.90 -0.19 -8.18
CA ALA A 34 7.96 0.60 -7.57
C ALA A 34 7.48 2.02 -7.23
N GLU A 35 6.68 2.65 -8.08
CA GLU A 35 6.07 3.96 -7.81
C GLU A 35 5.16 3.89 -6.58
N LEU A 36 4.34 2.85 -6.45
CA LEU A 36 3.47 2.66 -5.28
C LEU A 36 4.27 2.45 -3.98
N ILE A 37 5.37 1.70 -4.04
CA ILE A 37 6.28 1.53 -2.90
C ILE A 37 6.96 2.86 -2.54
N ALA A 38 7.48 3.59 -3.53
CA ALA A 38 8.17 4.86 -3.32
C ALA A 38 7.21 5.90 -2.72
N LEU A 39 5.97 5.95 -3.19
CA LEU A 39 4.92 6.81 -2.68
C LEU A 39 4.65 6.54 -1.19
N ALA A 40 4.48 5.28 -0.82
CA ALA A 40 4.29 4.88 0.58
C ALA A 40 5.52 5.22 1.45
N TRP A 41 6.74 5.15 0.91
CA TRP A 41 7.95 5.54 1.65
C TRP A 41 8.07 7.05 1.85
N VAL A 42 7.65 7.84 0.86
CA VAL A 42 7.60 9.31 0.97
C VAL A 42 6.58 9.73 2.03
N GLY A 43 5.34 9.21 1.97
CA GLY A 43 4.34 9.55 2.98
C GLY A 43 4.64 9.01 4.39
N ARG A 44 5.48 7.97 4.49
CA ARG A 44 6.02 7.50 5.78
C ARG A 44 7.16 8.38 6.31
N GLY A 45 7.76 9.21 5.46
CA GLY A 45 8.92 10.05 5.79
C GLY A 45 10.25 9.30 5.76
N ASP A 46 10.36 8.18 5.03
CA ASP A 46 11.67 7.55 4.77
C ASP A 46 12.49 8.35 3.75
N TYR A 47 11.81 9.06 2.85
CA TYR A 47 12.36 9.94 1.83
C TYR A 47 11.51 11.21 1.76
N ASP A 48 12.13 12.35 1.43
CA ASP A 48 11.41 13.56 1.09
C ASP A 48 10.90 13.51 -0.36
N ALA A 49 9.90 14.34 -0.70
CA ALA A 49 9.43 14.48 -2.09
C ALA A 49 10.56 14.92 -3.06
N ALA A 50 11.55 15.67 -2.56
CA ALA A 50 12.74 16.04 -3.33
C ALA A 50 13.67 14.86 -3.65
N GLU A 51 13.57 13.77 -2.89
CA GLU A 51 14.35 12.53 -3.02
C GLU A 51 13.58 11.44 -3.79
N TRP A 52 12.51 11.81 -4.51
CA TRP A 52 11.66 10.88 -5.26
C TRP A 52 12.45 9.94 -6.18
N ALA A 53 13.46 10.46 -6.88
CA ALA A 53 14.27 9.66 -7.79
C ALA A 53 15.05 8.55 -7.06
N ASP A 54 15.55 8.84 -5.86
CA ASP A 54 16.27 7.89 -5.02
C ASP A 54 15.31 6.88 -4.40
N ALA A 55 14.15 7.34 -3.92
CA ALA A 55 13.07 6.49 -3.43
C ALA A 55 12.61 5.49 -4.51
N LEU A 56 12.39 5.96 -5.75
CA LEU A 56 11.99 5.13 -6.87
C LEU A 56 13.07 4.13 -7.29
N ALA A 57 14.34 4.54 -7.28
CA ALA A 57 15.45 3.62 -7.56
C ALA A 57 15.52 2.49 -6.53
N ALA A 58 15.46 2.83 -5.23
CA ALA A 58 15.44 1.85 -4.16
C ALA A 58 14.18 0.95 -4.19
N ALA A 59 13.03 1.52 -4.58
CA ALA A 59 11.79 0.78 -4.72
C ALA A 59 11.85 -0.23 -5.88
N ARG A 60 12.45 0.15 -7.01
CA ARG A 60 12.68 -0.75 -8.17
C ARG A 60 13.56 -1.94 -7.82
N GLU A 61 14.59 -1.75 -7.00
CA GLU A 61 15.42 -2.86 -6.51
C GLU A 61 14.64 -3.84 -5.62
N ARG A 62 13.59 -3.35 -4.94
CA ARG A 62 12.71 -4.14 -4.09
C ARG A 62 11.56 -4.78 -4.86
N ALA A 63 11.02 -4.12 -5.87
CA ALA A 63 9.79 -4.51 -6.58
C ALA A 63 9.91 -5.95 -7.10
N ASN A 64 9.05 -6.83 -6.59
CA ASN A 64 9.03 -8.26 -6.95
C ASN A 64 7.64 -8.86 -6.70
N LYS A 65 7.50 -10.17 -6.91
CA LYS A 65 6.24 -10.93 -6.71
C LYS A 65 5.65 -10.91 -5.29
N ARG A 66 6.23 -10.14 -4.36
CA ARG A 66 5.76 -9.97 -2.98
C ARG A 66 5.37 -8.52 -2.66
N THR A 67 5.24 -7.65 -3.67
CA THR A 67 4.87 -6.24 -3.47
C THR A 67 3.52 -6.11 -2.76
N ALA A 68 2.47 -6.82 -3.20
CA ALA A 68 1.17 -6.79 -2.54
C ALA A 68 1.26 -7.20 -1.06
N LYS A 69 1.97 -8.31 -0.77
CA LYS A 69 2.20 -8.74 0.62
C LYS A 69 2.95 -7.70 1.45
N TYR A 70 3.91 -7.00 0.84
CA TYR A 70 4.70 -5.98 1.54
C TYR A 70 3.86 -4.75 1.88
N LEU A 71 3.10 -4.23 0.90
CA LEU A 71 2.26 -3.05 1.08
C LEU A 71 1.09 -3.34 2.01
N LEU A 72 0.35 -4.44 1.81
CA LEU A 72 -0.75 -4.83 2.70
C LEU A 72 -0.29 -5.18 4.12
N GLY A 73 1.02 -5.43 4.31
CA GLY A 73 1.62 -5.60 5.63
C GLY A 73 1.92 -4.27 6.35
N MET A 74 1.67 -3.12 5.73
CA MET A 74 1.82 -1.80 6.31
C MET A 74 0.52 -1.35 6.98
N PRO A 75 0.46 -1.25 8.32
CA PRO A 75 -0.80 -0.94 9.02
C PRO A 75 -1.40 0.43 8.67
N LEU A 76 -0.57 1.39 8.26
CA LEU A 76 -0.96 2.75 7.88
C LEU A 76 -0.74 3.00 6.38
N LEU A 77 -0.89 1.96 5.55
CA LEU A 77 -0.65 2.09 4.10
C LEU A 77 -1.50 3.21 3.50
N ALA A 78 -2.79 3.26 3.84
CA ALA A 78 -3.72 4.25 3.28
C ALA A 78 -3.26 5.68 3.61
N ASP A 79 -2.96 5.95 4.88
CA ASP A 79 -2.45 7.26 5.32
C ASP A 79 -1.14 7.60 4.60
N TRP A 80 -0.19 6.67 4.51
CA TRP A 80 1.08 6.95 3.83
C TRP A 80 0.95 7.15 2.32
N LEU A 81 -0.02 6.51 1.66
CA LEU A 81 -0.27 6.79 0.25
C LEU A 81 -0.88 8.19 0.07
N GLU A 82 -1.79 8.61 0.95
CA GLU A 82 -2.38 9.95 0.95
C GLU A 82 -1.31 11.03 1.19
N GLU A 83 -0.54 10.92 2.27
CA GLU A 83 0.55 11.85 2.60
C GLU A 83 1.62 11.88 1.49
N GLY A 84 1.91 10.73 0.88
CA GLY A 84 2.84 10.63 -0.26
C GLY A 84 2.35 11.40 -1.48
N LEU A 85 1.05 11.30 -1.82
CA LEU A 85 0.44 12.02 -2.93
C LEU A 85 0.46 13.54 -2.68
N GLU A 86 0.11 13.96 -1.46
CA GLU A 86 0.16 15.38 -1.08
C GLU A 86 1.59 15.92 -1.18
N ALA A 87 2.59 15.15 -0.69
CA ALA A 87 3.99 15.56 -0.70
C ALA A 87 4.54 15.78 -2.13
N ILE A 88 4.12 14.98 -3.11
CA ILE A 88 4.53 15.14 -4.52
C ILE A 88 3.65 16.11 -5.32
N GLY A 89 2.55 16.59 -4.73
CA GLY A 89 1.62 17.54 -5.34
C GLY A 89 0.74 16.97 -6.45
N ALA A 90 0.31 15.70 -6.30
CA ALA A 90 -0.57 15.00 -7.24
C ALA A 90 -2.06 15.35 -7.09
#